data_AF-H3SPU6-F1
#
_entry.id   AF-H3SPU6-F1
#
_cell.length_a   1.000
_cell.length_b   1.000
_cell.length_c   1.000
_cell.angle_alpha   90.00
_cell.angle_beta   90.00
_cell.angle_gamma   90.00
#
_symmetry.space_group_name_H-M   'P 1'
#
loop_
_entity.id
_entity.type
_entity.pdbx_description
1 polymer ?
#
loop_
_entity_poly.entity_id
_entity_poly.type
_entity_poly.pdbx_seq_one_letter_code
_entity_poly.pdbx_strand_id
1 'polypeptide(L)'
;MQHRILAELNDLRRSVREMEQLIQRLAQNEQYIHGQLQRIADWKGESAAELRERFMAFRQELAARQQTLRLRQQEIAAYIADMERADASVGRLG
;
A
#
# COMPACT_ATOMS: atom_id res chain seq x y z
N MET A 1 8.79 -30.74 -4.92
CA MET A 1 8.92 -29.51 -4.09
C MET A 1 9.07 -28.24 -4.91
N GLN A 2 9.92 -28.22 -5.94
CA GLN A 2 10.20 -27.01 -6.76
C GLN A 2 8.96 -26.33 -7.38
N HIS A 3 7.98 -27.10 -7.85
CA HIS A 3 6.73 -26.55 -8.43
C HIS A 3 5.82 -25.82 -7.42
N ARG A 4 5.87 -26.19 -6.12
CA ARG A 4 5.05 -25.56 -5.07
C ARG A 4 5.63 -24.21 -4.66
N ILE A 5 6.96 -24.12 -4.62
CA ILE A 5 7.70 -22.88 -4.31
C ILE A 5 7.50 -21.85 -5.43
N LEU A 6 7.50 -22.27 -6.70
CA LEU A 6 7.25 -21.39 -7.84
C LEU A 6 5.81 -20.82 -7.87
N ALA A 7 4.82 -21.62 -7.47
CA ALA A 7 3.43 -21.16 -7.37
C ALA A 7 3.26 -20.12 -6.25
N GLU A 8 3.80 -20.40 -5.06
CA GLU A 8 3.76 -19.48 -3.91
C GLU A 8 4.51 -18.17 -4.21
N LEU A 9 5.65 -18.21 -4.92
CA LEU A 9 6.37 -17.02 -5.37
C LEU A 9 5.56 -16.17 -6.36
N ASN A 10 4.83 -16.81 -7.28
CA ASN A 10 4.01 -16.09 -8.26
C ASN A 10 2.82 -15.40 -7.59
N ASP A 11 2.18 -16.07 -6.63
CA ASP A 11 1.10 -15.51 -5.82
C ASP A 11 1.59 -14.33 -4.97
N LEU A 12 2.75 -14.45 -4.32
CA LEU A 12 3.35 -13.34 -3.55
C LEU A 12 3.68 -12.14 -4.44
N ARG A 13 4.28 -12.37 -5.62
CA ARG A 13 4.54 -11.30 -6.60
C ARG A 13 3.25 -10.64 -7.09
N ARG A 14 2.18 -11.42 -7.25
CA ARG A 14 0.86 -10.89 -7.60
C ARG A 14 0.31 -10.01 -6.48
N SER A 15 0.37 -10.46 -5.23
CA SER A 15 -0.05 -9.68 -4.07
C SER A 15 0.74 -8.36 -3.93
N VAL A 16 2.05 -8.36 -4.23
CA VAL A 16 2.88 -7.13 -4.26
C VAL A 16 2.35 -6.12 -5.27
N ARG A 17 2.01 -6.56 -6.49
CA ARG A 17 1.43 -5.68 -7.52
C ARG A 17 0.05 -5.17 -7.14
N GLU A 18 -0.79 -6.02 -6.54
CA GLU A 18 -2.12 -5.62 -6.08
C GLU A 18 -2.03 -4.59 -4.93
N MET A 19 -1.10 -4.77 -3.99
CA MET A 19 -0.81 -3.77 -2.94
C MET A 19 -0.32 -2.45 -3.53
N GLU A 20 0.54 -2.48 -4.55
CA GLU A 20 1.01 -1.27 -5.24
C GLU A 20 -0.15 -0.50 -5.89
N GLN A 21 -1.05 -1.20 -6.58
CA GLN A 21 -2.25 -0.60 -7.16
C GLN A 21 -3.16 0.02 -6.09
N LEU A 22 -3.32 -0.64 -4.94
CA LEU A 22 -4.08 -0.11 -3.81
C LEU A 22 -3.44 1.17 -3.26
N ILE A 23 -2.11 1.19 -3.07
CA ILE A 23 -1.38 2.38 -2.62
C ILE A 23 -1.60 3.56 -3.59
N GLN A 24 -1.51 3.31 -4.90
CA GLN A 24 -1.73 4.34 -5.92
C GLN A 24 -3.17 4.89 -5.87
N ARG A 25 -4.18 4.03 -5.74
CA ARG A 25 -5.58 4.45 -5.60
C ARG A 25 -5.81 5.28 -4.33
N LEU A 26 -5.21 4.88 -3.21
CA LEU A 26 -5.30 5.64 -1.97
C LEU A 26 -4.68 7.04 -2.13
N ALA A 27 -3.55 7.15 -2.83
CA ALA A 27 -2.91 8.45 -3.10
C ALA A 27 -3.77 9.36 -3.99
N GLN A 28 -4.40 8.80 -5.03
CA GLN A 28 -5.33 9.54 -5.89
C GLN A 28 -6.55 10.04 -5.10
N ASN A 29 -7.11 9.21 -4.21
CA ASN A 29 -8.20 9.61 -3.34
C ASN A 29 -7.78 10.73 -2.38
N GLU A 30 -6.57 10.69 -1.82
CA GLU A 30 -6.06 11.78 -0.98
C GLU A 30 -6.02 13.11 -1.74
N GLN A 31 -5.46 13.09 -2.96
CA GLN A 31 -5.36 14.27 -3.81
C GLN A 31 -6.74 14.81 -4.19
N TYR A 32 -7.69 13.93 -4.51
CA TYR A 32 -9.06 14.32 -4.85
C TYR A 32 -9.73 15.06 -3.69
N ILE A 33 -9.67 14.51 -2.49
CA ILE A 33 -10.34 15.12 -1.35
C ILE A 33 -9.61 16.38 -0.89
N HIS A 34 -8.28 16.43 -1.00
CA HIS A 34 -7.53 17.67 -0.80
C HIS A 34 -8.03 18.78 -1.74
N GLY A 35 -8.26 18.46 -3.02
CA GLY A 35 -8.87 19.38 -3.97
C GLY A 35 -10.28 19.81 -3.59
N GLN A 36 -11.12 18.90 -3.08
CA GLN A 36 -12.46 19.26 -2.59
C GLN A 36 -12.40 20.21 -1.39
N LEU A 37 -11.49 19.98 -0.45
CA LEU A 37 -11.31 20.86 0.71
C LEU A 37 -10.89 22.27 0.29
N GLN A 38 -10.00 22.40 -0.69
CA GLN A 38 -9.60 23.70 -1.22
C GLN A 38 -10.78 24.45 -1.84
N ARG A 39 -11.67 23.74 -2.56
CA ARG A 39 -12.88 24.36 -3.15
C ARG A 39 -13.86 24.90 -2.13
N ILE A 40 -13.90 24.31 -0.94
CA ILE A 40 -14.77 24.74 0.17
C ILE A 40 -14.01 25.51 1.24
N ALA A 41 -12.79 26.00 0.95
CA ALA A 41 -11.97 26.74 1.91
C ALA A 41 -12.67 28.01 2.42
N ASP A 42 -13.45 28.67 1.56
CA ASP A 42 -14.21 29.87 1.92
C ASP A 42 -15.53 29.57 2.63
N TRP A 43 -15.93 28.29 2.69
CA TRP A 43 -17.12 27.90 3.44
C TRP A 43 -16.85 28.03 4.94
N LYS A 44 -17.68 28.85 5.60
CA LYS A 44 -17.62 29.15 7.03
C LYS A 44 -18.85 28.60 7.74
N GLY A 45 -18.70 28.29 9.03
CA GLY A 45 -19.76 27.77 9.88
C GLY A 45 -19.35 26.46 10.57
N GLU A 46 -20.20 26.02 11.50
CA GLU A 46 -19.96 24.82 12.32
C GLU A 46 -19.81 23.56 11.47
N SER A 47 -20.65 23.38 10.44
CA SER A 47 -20.55 22.25 9.51
C SER A 47 -19.26 22.23 8.70
N ALA A 48 -18.71 23.41 8.36
CA ALA A 48 -17.43 23.50 7.66
C ALA A 48 -16.25 23.15 8.58
N ALA A 49 -16.33 23.52 9.87
CA ALA A 49 -15.35 23.13 10.87
C ALA A 49 -15.38 21.61 11.12
N GLU A 50 -16.57 21.03 11.30
CA GLU A 50 -16.75 19.58 11.48
C GLU A 50 -16.21 18.80 10.27
N LEU A 51 -16.52 19.24 9.05
CA LEU A 51 -16.02 18.58 7.84
C LEU A 51 -14.49 18.64 7.74
N ARG A 52 -13.85 19.75 8.13
CA ARG A 52 -12.38 19.86 8.16
C ARG A 52 -11.76 18.92 9.18
N GLU A 53 -12.36 18.81 10.37
CA GLU A 53 -11.89 17.89 11.41
C GLU A 53 -11.99 16.44 10.96
N ARG A 54 -13.14 16.03 10.43
CA ARG A 54 -13.35 14.69 9.87
C ARG A 54 -12.37 14.40 8.74
N PHE A 55 -12.04 15.39 7.92
CA PHE A 55 -11.05 15.23 6.87
C PHE A 55 -9.63 15.08 7.40
N MET A 56 -9.25 15.85 8.43
CA MET A 56 -7.94 15.72 9.07
C MET A 56 -7.77 14.32 9.67
N ALA A 57 -8.79 13.80 10.37
CA ALA A 57 -8.81 12.44 10.87
C ALA A 57 -8.70 11.40 9.74
N PHE A 58 -9.48 11.57 8.67
CA PHE A 58 -9.43 10.68 7.51
C PHE A 58 -8.04 10.66 6.85
N ARG A 59 -7.37 11.81 6.72
CA ARG A 59 -6.01 11.88 6.16
C ARG A 59 -4.99 11.16 7.03
N GLN A 60 -5.05 11.34 8.35
CA GLN A 60 -4.14 10.65 9.27
C GLN A 60 -4.30 9.13 9.18
N GLU A 61 -5.55 8.65 9.17
CA GLU A 61 -5.86 7.23 8.99
C GLU A 61 -5.36 6.71 7.62
N LEU A 62 -5.59 7.46 6.55
CA LEU A 62 -5.15 7.09 5.21
C LEU A 62 -3.62 6.96 5.12
N ALA A 63 -2.89 7.91 5.70
CA ALA A 63 -1.43 7.88 5.76
C ALA A 63 -0.92 6.67 6.55
N ALA A 64 -1.52 6.38 7.71
CA ALA A 64 -1.17 5.21 8.52
C ALA A 64 -1.41 3.89 7.76
N ARG A 65 -2.52 3.79 7.02
CA ARG A 65 -2.84 2.61 6.19
C ARG A 65 -1.88 2.48 5.01
N GLN A 66 -1.54 3.57 4.33
CA GLN A 66 -0.54 3.56 3.26
C GLN A 66 0.84 3.12 3.77
N GLN A 67 1.27 3.61 4.93
CA GLN A 67 2.53 3.20 5.54
C GLN A 67 2.52 1.70 5.89
N THR A 68 1.42 1.22 6.49
CA THR A 68 1.26 -0.21 6.81
C THR A 68 1.33 -1.08 5.56
N LEU A 69 0.67 -0.67 4.46
CA LEU A 69 0.71 -1.39 3.19
C LEU A 69 2.13 -1.40 2.60
N ARG A 70 2.86 -0.28 2.65
CA ARG A 70 4.24 -0.21 2.18
C ARG A 70 5.19 -1.10 2.99
N LEU A 71 5.03 -1.15 4.32
CA LEU A 71 5.82 -2.04 5.18
C LEU A 71 5.58 -3.50 4.80
N ARG A 72 4.31 -3.92 4.68
CA ARG A 72 3.96 -5.29 4.26
C ARG A 72 4.49 -5.62 2.86
N GLN A 73 4.47 -4.66 1.95
CA GLN A 73 5.03 -4.82 0.62
C GLN A 73 6.55 -5.07 0.68
N GLN A 74 7.27 -4.33 1.51
CA GLN A 74 8.71 -4.52 1.72
C GLN A 74 9.03 -5.88 2.36
N GLU A 75 8.26 -6.31 3.35
CA GLU A 75 8.40 -7.61 3.99
C GLU A 75 8.23 -8.76 2.97
N ILE A 76 7.19 -8.69 2.14
CA ILE A 76 6.95 -9.70 1.11
C ILE A 76 8.05 -9.68 0.04
N ALA A 77 8.52 -8.49 -0.36
CA ALA A 77 9.61 -8.38 -1.32
C ALA A 77 10.93 -8.97 -0.78
N ALA A 78 11.24 -8.74 0.50
CA ALA A 78 12.39 -9.33 1.17
C ALA A 78 12.29 -10.86 1.23
N TYR A 79 11.10 -11.36 1.59
CA TYR A 79 10.83 -12.81 1.63
C TYR A 79 10.99 -13.48 0.25
N ILE A 80 10.52 -12.83 -0.83
CA ILE A 80 10.73 -13.30 -2.21
C ILE A 80 12.23 -13.39 -2.52
N ALA A 81 13.01 -12.35 -2.19
CA ALA A 81 14.45 -12.31 -2.44
C ALA A 81 15.22 -13.37 -1.62
N ASP A 82 14.76 -13.70 -0.41
CA ASP A 82 15.32 -14.77 0.40
C ASP A 82 15.05 -16.15 -0.22
N MET A 83 13.81 -16.40 -0.67
CA MET A 83 13.46 -17.65 -1.34
C MET A 83 14.22 -17.84 -2.65
N GLU A 84 14.38 -16.79 -3.46
CA GLU A 84 15.17 -16.84 -4.70
C GLU A 84 16.64 -17.16 -4.43
N ARG A 85 17.23 -16.58 -3.37
CA ARG A 85 18.60 -16.89 -2.96
C ARG A 85 18.75 -18.33 -2.47
N ALA A 86 17.77 -18.82 -1.70
CA ALA A 86 17.76 -20.21 -1.25
C ALA A 86 17.70 -21.19 -2.43
N ASP A 87 16.81 -20.98 -3.40
CA ASP A 87 16.70 -21.82 -4.60
C ASP A 87 18.00 -21.79 -5.45
N ALA A 88 18.60 -20.60 -5.63
CA ALA A 88 19.87 -20.45 -6.35
C ALA A 88 21.08 -21.10 -5.66
N SER A 89 21.00 -21.30 -4.34
CA SER A 89 22.04 -22.00 -3.57
C SER A 89 21.89 -23.52 -3.63
N VAL A 90 20.64 -24.01 -3.67
CA VAL A 90 20.32 -25.44 -3.82
C VAL A 90 20.61 -25.94 -5.23
N GLY A 91 20.34 -25.15 -6.27
CA GLY A 91 20.65 -25.49 -7.66
C GLY A 91 22.15 -25.50 -8.02
N ARG A 92 23.03 -25.04 -7.13
CA ARG A 92 24.50 -25.04 -7.31
C ARG A 92 25.20 -26.25 -6.69
N LEU A 93 24.49 -27.06 -5.91
CA LEU A 93 24.99 -28.26 -5.24
C LEU A 93 24.43 -29.57 -5.83
N GLY A 94 23.69 -29.49 -6.94
CA GLY A 94 23.14 -30.63 -7.68
C GLY A 94 23.86 -30.87 -9.00
#